data_AF-A0A927JLP9-F1
#
_entry.id   AF-A0A927JLP9-F1
#
_cell.length_a   1.000
_cell.length_b   1.000
_cell.length_c   1.000
_cell.angle_alpha   90.00
_cell.angle_beta   90.00
_cell.angle_gamma   90.00
#
_symmetry.space_group_name_H-M   'P 1'
#
loop_
_entity.id
_entity.type
_entity.pdbx_description
1 polymer ?
#
loop_
_entity_poly.entity_id
_entity_poly.type
_entity_poly.pdbx_seq_one_letter_code
_entity_poly.pdbx_strand_id
1 'polypeptide(L)' 'MDNQHKRIAGYRDLTQAEIDLMNEAKALEAKVNGLIDRMREMPDLDVGNIALGQTYAEETFSRLVRAVARPDRQVA' A
#
# COMPACT_ATOMS: atom_id res chain seq x y z
N MET A 1 22.16 -13.94 -7.76
CA MET A 1 21.03 -14.83 -7.43
C MET A 1 19.93 -14.52 -8.42
N ASP A 2 19.62 -15.49 -9.26
CA ASP A 2 18.74 -15.40 -10.42
C ASP A 2 17.29 -15.18 -9.95
N ASN A 3 16.85 -13.93 -9.87
CA ASN A 3 15.47 -13.65 -9.54
C ASN A 3 14.64 -13.93 -10.78
N GLN A 4 14.02 -15.12 -10.80
CA GLN A 4 12.95 -15.51 -11.71
C GLN A 4 11.87 -14.41 -11.74
N HIS A 5 12.00 -13.47 -12.67
CA HIS A 5 10.91 -12.61 -13.09
C HIS A 5 10.01 -13.46 -14.00
N LYS A 6 9.37 -14.49 -13.43
CA LYS A 6 8.25 -15.17 -14.08
C LYS A 6 7.12 -14.16 -14.13
N ARG A 7 7.07 -13.47 -15.27
CA ARG A 7 6.04 -12.50 -15.66
C ARG A 7 4.69 -13.08 -15.29
N ILE A 8 4.05 -12.52 -14.28
CA ILE A 8 2.64 -12.76 -14.01
C ILE A 8 1.92 -12.11 -15.19
N ALA A 9 1.33 -12.93 -16.05
CA ALA A 9 0.66 -12.48 -17.26
C ALA A 9 -0.38 -11.39 -16.94
N GLY A 10 -0.24 -10.21 -17.57
CA GLY A 10 -1.19 -9.09 -17.47
C GLY A 10 -0.69 -7.83 -16.78
N TYR A 11 0.58 -7.75 -16.38
CA TYR A 11 1.19 -6.51 -15.87
C TYR A 11 2.37 -6.08 -16.73
N ARG A 12 2.51 -4.75 -16.92
CA ARG A 12 3.66 -4.11 -17.56
C ARG A 12 4.96 -4.47 -16.83
N ASP A 13 6.06 -4.58 -17.56
CA ASP A 13 7.39 -4.70 -16.96
C ASP A 13 7.75 -3.40 -16.21
N LEU A 14 7.95 -3.53 -14.90
CA LEU A 14 8.37 -2.43 -14.03
C LEU A 14 9.87 -2.26 -14.07
N THR A 15 10.33 -1.01 -14.02
CA THR A 15 11.75 -0.71 -13.78
C THR A 15 12.11 -1.01 -12.32
N GLN A 16 13.40 -1.21 -12.03
CA GLN A 16 13.86 -1.41 -10.66
C GLN A 16 13.46 -0.23 -9.74
N ALA A 17 13.56 1.00 -10.23
CA ALA A 17 13.13 2.19 -9.48
C ALA A 17 11.63 2.17 -9.13
N GLU A 18 10.79 1.66 -10.03
CA GLU A 18 9.35 1.50 -9.76
C GLU A 18 9.08 0.40 -8.72
N ILE A 19 9.83 -0.71 -8.77
CA ILE A 19 9.75 -1.76 -7.75
C ILE A 19 10.17 -1.21 -6.38
N ASP A 20 11.25 -0.43 -6.33
CA ASP A 20 11.75 0.17 -5.09
C ASP A 20 10.69 1.12 -4.49
N LEU A 21 10.04 1.95 -5.31
CA LEU A 21 8.93 2.80 -4.87
C LEU A 21 7.73 2.01 -4.33
N MET A 22 7.36 0.89 -4.96
CA MET A 22 6.30 0.02 -4.45
C MET A 22 6.66 -0.57 -3.09
N ASN A 23 7.91 -1.04 -2.93
CA ASN A 23 8.40 -1.58 -1.66
C ASN A 23 8.42 -0.52 -0.56
N GLU A 24 8.83 0.71 -0.90
CA GLU A 24 8.79 1.84 0.03
C GLU A 24 7.36 2.15 0.48
N ALA A 25 6.41 2.22 -0.45
CA ALA A 25 5.00 2.44 -0.14
C ALA A 25 4.44 1.35 0.80
N LYS A 26 4.80 0.08 0.56
CA LYS A 26 4.42 -1.05 1.43
C LYS A 26 5.07 -1.00 2.81
N ALA A 27 6.31 -0.55 2.91
CA ALA A 27 6.98 -0.38 4.18
C ALA A 27 6.32 0.75 5.02
N LEU A 28 5.88 1.83 4.37
CA LEU A 28 5.14 2.91 5.01
C LEU A 28 3.74 2.46 5.46
N GLU A 29 3.03 1.70 4.61
CA GLU A 29 1.72 1.12 4.95
C GLU A 29 1.80 0.28 6.24
N ALA A 30 2.80 -0.59 6.36
CA ALA A 30 3.01 -1.39 7.56
C ALA A 30 3.26 -0.53 8.82
N LYS A 31 4.01 0.57 8.69
CA LYS A 31 4.26 1.50 9.82
C LYS A 31 2.98 2.23 10.24
N VAL A 32 2.16 2.66 9.28
CA VAL A 32 0.88 3.32 9.56
C VAL A 32 -0.09 2.36 10.22
N ASN A 33 -0.20 1.12 9.73
CA ASN A 33 -1.03 0.10 10.36
C ASN A 33 -0.59 -0.19 11.81
N GLY A 34 0.71 -0.32 12.06
CA GLY A 34 1.23 -0.49 13.42
C GLY A 34 1.04 0.74 14.33
N LEU A 35 0.84 1.94 13.78
CA LEU A 35 0.40 3.10 14.56
C LEU A 35 -1.09 2.99 14.91
N ILE A 36 -1.94 2.65 13.92
CA ILE A 36 -3.38 2.48 14.11
C ILE A 36 -3.68 1.41 15.15
N ASP A 37 -2.98 0.28 15.11
CA ASP A 37 -3.14 -0.81 16.08
C ASP A 37 -2.84 -0.33 17.51
N ARG A 38 -1.74 0.41 17.70
CA ARG A 38 -1.41 1.01 19.00
C ARG A 38 -2.44 2.05 19.45
N MET A 39 -3.00 2.83 18.53
CA MET A 39 -4.06 3.80 18.86
C MET A 39 -5.36 3.10 19.29
N ARG A 40 -5.68 1.93 18.73
CA ARG A 40 -6.85 1.14 19.13
C ARG A 40 -6.76 0.57 20.54
N GLU A 41 -5.55 0.37 21.04
CA GLU A 41 -5.31 -0.11 22.41
C GLU A 41 -5.54 1.00 23.46
N MET A 42 -5.63 2.27 23.04
CA MET A 42 -5.83 3.40 23.94
C MET A 42 -7.33 3.67 24.15
N PRO A 43 -7.85 3.59 25.40
CA PRO A 43 -9.28 3.70 25.68
C PRO A 43 -9.86 5.11 25.52
N ASP A 44 -9.01 6.14 25.57
CA ASP A 44 -9.43 7.55 25.55
C ASP A 44 -9.41 8.18 24.15
N LEU A 45 -9.14 7.40 23.11
CA LEU A 45 -9.10 7.88 21.73
C LEU A 45 -10.43 7.65 21.02
N ASP A 46 -10.73 8.56 20.08
CA ASP A 46 -11.92 8.47 19.24
C ASP A 46 -11.77 7.34 18.21
N VAL A 47 -12.42 6.22 18.50
CA VAL A 47 -12.52 5.03 17.64
C VAL A 47 -13.11 5.32 16.26
N GLY A 48 -13.99 6.31 16.12
CA GLY A 48 -14.57 6.70 14.83
C GLY A 48 -13.53 7.33 13.91
N ASN A 49 -12.74 8.25 14.45
CA ASN A 49 -11.63 8.87 13.72
C ASN A 49 -10.51 7.87 13.40
N ILE A 50 -10.22 6.91 14.30
CA ILE A 50 -9.27 5.82 14.02
C ILE A 50 -9.75 4.94 12.86
N ALA A 51 -11.03 4.57 12.84
CA ALA A 51 -11.61 3.74 11.78
C ALA A 51 -11.56 4.46 10.42
N LEU A 52 -11.96 5.73 10.36
CA LEU A 52 -11.86 6.54 9.14
C LEU A 52 -10.41 6.73 8.69
N GLY A 53 -9.50 6.99 9.63
CA GLY A 53 -8.07 7.08 9.38
C GLY A 53 -7.51 5.81 8.72
N GLN A 54 -7.92 4.63 9.18
CA GLN A 54 -7.54 3.38 8.55
C GLN A 54 -8.08 3.27 7.12
N THR A 55 -9.36 3.53 6.89
CA THR A 55 -9.95 3.47 5.55
C THR A 55 -9.23 4.40 4.57
N TYR A 56 -8.90 5.63 4.99
CA TYR A 56 -8.17 6.57 4.15
C TYR A 56 -6.72 6.15 3.92
N ALA A 57 -6.06 5.54 4.91
CA ALA A 57 -4.71 5.00 4.74
C ALA A 57 -4.71 3.87 3.69
N GLU A 58 -5.62 2.89 3.81
CA GLU A 58 -5.76 1.78 2.87
C GLU A 58 -6.02 2.29 1.44
N GLU A 59 -6.93 3.24 1.28
CA GLU A 59 -7.23 3.87 0.00
C GLU A 59 -6.03 4.62 -0.57
N THR A 60 -5.29 5.35 0.26
CA THR A 60 -4.10 6.11 -0.14
C THR A 60 -3.00 5.16 -0.64
N PHE A 61 -2.64 4.14 0.13
CA PHE A 61 -1.59 3.19 -0.27
C PHE A 61 -1.99 2.36 -1.48
N SER A 62 -3.27 1.98 -1.59
CA SER A 62 -3.82 1.34 -2.79
C SER A 62 -3.64 2.22 -4.03
N ARG A 63 -3.97 3.51 -3.94
CA ARG A 63 -3.80 4.47 -5.06
C ARG A 63 -2.33 4.71 -5.42
N LEU A 64 -1.45 4.84 -4.43
CA LEU A 64 -0.01 5.00 -4.65
C LEU A 64 0.61 3.81 -5.37
N VAL A 65 0.29 2.58 -4.93
CA VAL A 65 0.77 1.36 -5.60
C VAL A 65 0.21 1.26 -7.03
N ARG A 66 -1.07 1.59 -7.25
CA ARG A 66 -1.67 1.61 -8.59
C ARG A 66 -1.05 2.64 -9.52
N ALA A 67 -0.65 3.80 -9.00
CA ALA A 67 0.04 4.83 -9.78
C ALA A 67 1.36 4.32 -10.38
N VAL A 68 2.08 3.46 -9.63
CA VAL A 68 3.31 2.82 -10.12
C VAL A 68 3.00 1.63 -11.02
N ALA A 69 2.10 0.75 -10.58
CA ALA A 69 1.75 -0.49 -11.27
C ALA A 69 1.12 -0.25 -12.66
N ARG A 70 0.35 0.85 -12.82
CA ARG A 70 -0.35 1.22 -14.07
C ARG A 70 -1.08 0.02 -14.69
N PRO A 71 -2.06 -0.59 -13.99
CA PRO A 71 -2.77 -1.75 -14.51
C PRO A 71 -3.61 -1.40 -15.74
N ASP A 72 -3.67 -2.30 -16.72
CA ASP A 72 -4.42 -2.11 -17.98
C ASP A 72 -5.93 -1.92 -17.75
N ARG A 73 -6.46 -2.44 -16.64
CA ARG A 73 -7.85 -2.21 -16.21
C ARG A 73 -7.88 -1.17 -15.09
N GLN A 74 -8.09 0.08 -15.47
CA GLN A 74 -8.47 1.13 -14.52
C GLN A 74 -9.95 0.94 -14.17
N VAL A 75 -10.24 0.42 -12.98
CA VAL A 75 -11.57 0.55 -12.39
C VAL A 75 -11.71 1.99 -11.91
N ALA A 76 -12.52 2.76 -12.64
CA ALA A 76 -12.95 4.11 -12.29
C ALA A 76 -13.85 4.08 -11.05
#